data_AF-A0A7K9QDS3-F1
#
_entry.id   AF-A0A7K9QDS3-F1
#
_cell.length_a   1.000
_cell.length_b   1.000
_cell.length_c   1.000
_cell.angle_alpha   90.00
_cell.angle_beta   90.00
_cell.angle_gamma   90.00
#
_symmetry.space_group_name_H-M   'P 1'
#
loop_
_entity.id
_entity.type
_entity.pdbx_description
1 polymer ?
#
loop_
_entity_poly.entity_id
_entity_poly.type
_entity_poly.pdbx_seq_one_letter_code
_entity_poly.pdbx_strand_id
1 'polypeptide(L)'
;AAFFGPVARGNPVVDSFEAELRRVLSSLRRLRGAGEAEPPQHDLHRHGVNTLFNIWIKYKPRLPEWYYNERLVKVGDTLAQIKEYKLALLQCYERYLQQFVSVNLDDVMHDVHRFKSTFFPNGVRDKNAVLTFHALQARSVCIYQMACSRDRNLQNPESLQTCLNALTSLQLTMQVALPQENLCWLIYNGTIHIYTICRHLMVMGQSAKVLEYLLWASICMESSIPLLSVHYLTWRTTLYTAVSQCYFDCQAGIHGEVFARRGLIKIDELKQLEDISSSLEHIETEKIFREATLKMSVMIFKRAVYESRRKSNSFRPESKVNPRKAVNLSWPRTTTERLLVAMFDGAAAQFLAILEALSDSSRNLLPLHPPVPDEIEIRDVTSELFSAGLEILSGNHLKKQKPLVRSLDLHFILENIFVITAGEKGVSGDAAVKFVKLAFSYEEWNVFYSAFEFVDNFLQAQDDPTWKKAEAELKLLTLMQPIVFPGKFERSFSVSDDGNSKEGSAPQGSEKTQTIRKESVKPGDPVHDLKILATTVYSCVSTSEQNVHPDKEILIDVVMCLWQKCKTELQQIHMSGNDCLEYIHKHQAYQWVHILWIMNEIIVKSNIADTNVMFAEITLCLAAILENVADS
;
A
#
# COMPACT_ATOMS: atom_id res chain seq x y z
N ALA A 1 -4.58 -34.73 -44.67
CA ALA A 1 -5.77 -33.96 -45.07
C ALA A 1 -5.44 -32.48 -44.93
N ALA A 2 -5.21 -31.79 -46.06
CA ALA A 2 -5.26 -30.34 -46.11
C ALA A 2 -6.70 -29.91 -45.75
N PHE A 3 -6.82 -28.82 -45.00
CA PHE A 3 -8.10 -28.30 -44.53
C PHE A 3 -9.14 -28.24 -45.67
N PHE A 4 -10.28 -28.92 -45.51
CA PHE A 4 -11.36 -28.91 -46.50
C PHE A 4 -12.69 -28.59 -45.79
N GLY A 5 -13.35 -27.51 -46.21
CA GLY A 5 -14.64 -27.07 -45.70
C GLY A 5 -14.62 -25.76 -44.88
N PRO A 6 -15.79 -25.13 -44.66
CA PRO A 6 -15.90 -23.92 -43.85
C PRO A 6 -15.50 -24.18 -42.38
N VAL A 7 -15.03 -23.13 -41.69
CA VAL A 7 -14.85 -23.14 -40.23
C VAL A 7 -16.23 -23.00 -39.59
N ALA A 8 -16.94 -24.13 -39.49
CA ALA A 8 -18.28 -24.21 -38.94
C ALA A 8 -18.46 -25.48 -38.11
N ARG A 9 -19.45 -25.48 -37.21
CA ARG A 9 -19.85 -26.68 -36.45
C ARG A 9 -20.18 -27.81 -37.43
N GLY A 10 -19.65 -29.01 -37.19
CA GLY A 10 -19.77 -30.16 -38.08
C GLY A 10 -18.54 -30.40 -38.97
N ASN A 11 -17.55 -29.51 -38.97
CA ASN A 11 -16.26 -29.80 -39.58
C ASN A 11 -15.43 -30.68 -38.62
N PRO A 12 -15.10 -31.94 -38.99
CA PRO A 12 -14.47 -32.89 -38.08
C PRO A 12 -13.10 -32.44 -37.57
N VAL A 13 -12.37 -31.65 -38.37
CA VAL A 13 -11.06 -31.11 -37.96
C VAL A 13 -11.22 -30.03 -36.90
N VAL A 14 -12.21 -29.15 -37.08
CA VAL A 14 -12.53 -28.06 -36.15
C VAL A 14 -13.11 -28.61 -34.85
N ASP A 15 -14.07 -29.54 -34.93
CA ASP A 15 -14.71 -30.12 -33.75
C ASP A 15 -13.71 -30.96 -32.92
N SER A 16 -12.83 -31.72 -33.59
CA SER A 16 -11.76 -32.46 -32.92
C SER A 16 -10.75 -31.53 -32.24
N PHE A 17 -10.34 -30.45 -32.90
CA PHE A 17 -9.44 -29.45 -32.33
C PHE A 17 -10.04 -28.78 -31.08
N GLU A 18 -11.30 -28.31 -31.17
CA GLU A 18 -12.00 -27.66 -30.06
C GLU A 18 -12.27 -28.63 -28.90
N ALA A 19 -12.49 -29.92 -29.18
CA ALA A 19 -12.66 -30.95 -28.15
C ALA A 19 -11.34 -31.25 -27.42
N GLU A 20 -10.23 -31.39 -28.16
CA GLU A 20 -8.91 -31.63 -27.58
C GLU A 20 -8.45 -30.44 -26.71
N LEU A 21 -8.63 -29.20 -27.19
CA LEU A 21 -8.33 -28.00 -26.41
C LEU A 21 -9.16 -27.92 -25.12
N ARG A 22 -10.47 -28.15 -25.20
CA ARG A 22 -11.34 -28.15 -24.01
C ARG A 22 -10.93 -29.21 -22.99
N ARG A 23 -10.52 -30.40 -23.46
CA ARG A 23 -10.06 -31.49 -22.58
C ARG A 23 -8.77 -31.11 -21.84
N VAL A 24 -7.80 -30.52 -22.52
CA VAL A 24 -6.54 -30.10 -21.88
C VAL A 24 -6.77 -28.94 -20.90
N LEU A 25 -7.53 -27.92 -21.31
CA LEU A 25 -7.81 -26.75 -20.46
C LEU A 25 -8.62 -27.11 -19.21
N SER A 26 -9.60 -28.00 -19.33
CA SER A 26 -10.34 -28.50 -18.16
C SER A 26 -9.45 -29.30 -17.21
N SER A 27 -8.51 -30.10 -17.74
CA SER A 27 -7.52 -30.82 -16.92
C SER A 27 -6.62 -29.85 -16.15
N LEU A 28 -6.04 -28.85 -16.83
CA LEU A 28 -5.18 -27.84 -16.22
C LEU A 28 -5.93 -27.01 -15.16
N ARG A 29 -7.19 -26.64 -15.42
CA ARG A 29 -8.03 -25.94 -14.45
C ARG A 29 -8.31 -26.78 -13.20
N ARG A 30 -8.55 -28.09 -13.36
CA ARG A 30 -8.79 -29.01 -12.22
C ARG A 30 -7.55 -29.20 -11.36
N LEU A 31 -6.37 -29.30 -11.98
CA LEU A 31 -5.09 -29.45 -11.27
C LEU A 31 -4.81 -28.27 -10.33
N ARG A 32 -5.26 -27.06 -10.68
CA ARG A 32 -5.07 -25.86 -9.85
C ARG A 32 -6.12 -25.67 -8.75
N GLY A 33 -7.28 -26.33 -8.85
CA GLY A 33 -8.33 -26.28 -7.83
C GLY A 33 -8.14 -27.28 -6.69
N ALA A 34 -7.30 -28.30 -6.90
CA ALA A 34 -6.85 -29.20 -5.83
C ALA A 34 -5.64 -28.55 -5.15
N GLY A 35 -5.75 -28.24 -3.87
CA GLY A 35 -4.67 -27.63 -3.08
C GLY A 35 -3.37 -28.44 -3.14
N GLU A 36 -2.28 -27.81 -2.66
CA GLU A 36 -0.95 -28.38 -2.55
C GLU A 36 -0.96 -29.64 -1.67
N ALA A 37 -1.18 -30.80 -2.29
CA ALA A 37 -0.92 -32.10 -1.71
C ALA A 37 -0.44 -33.05 -2.80
N GLU A 38 0.77 -33.56 -2.57
CA GLU A 38 1.41 -34.74 -3.14
C GLU A 38 2.04 -34.72 -4.56
N PRO A 39 3.07 -35.56 -4.78
CA PRO A 39 3.95 -35.56 -5.96
C PRO A 39 3.35 -35.90 -7.35
N PRO A 40 2.12 -36.44 -7.57
CA PRO A 40 1.64 -36.67 -8.94
C PRO A 40 1.20 -35.40 -9.70
N GLN A 41 1.17 -34.22 -9.07
CA GLN A 41 0.76 -32.98 -9.73
C GLN A 41 1.75 -32.50 -10.81
N HIS A 42 3.06 -32.68 -10.60
CA HIS A 42 4.10 -32.23 -11.54
C HIS A 42 4.07 -33.01 -12.87
N ASP A 43 3.86 -34.33 -12.80
CA ASP A 43 3.79 -35.18 -14.00
C ASP A 43 2.51 -34.93 -14.81
N LEU A 44 1.38 -34.70 -14.13
CA LEU A 44 0.11 -34.33 -14.77
C LEU A 44 0.18 -32.94 -15.41
N HIS A 45 0.83 -31.97 -14.77
CA HIS A 45 1.08 -30.65 -15.35
C HIS A 45 1.97 -30.77 -16.59
N ARG A 46 3.09 -31.49 -16.50
CA ARG A 46 4.00 -31.75 -17.63
C ARG A 46 3.28 -32.45 -18.79
N HIS A 47 2.40 -33.42 -18.50
CA HIS A 47 1.58 -34.08 -19.50
C HIS A 47 0.60 -33.09 -20.16
N GLY A 48 -0.04 -32.20 -19.41
CA GLY A 48 -0.91 -31.15 -19.92
C GLY A 48 -0.17 -30.18 -20.86
N VAL A 49 1.04 -29.75 -20.48
CA VAL A 49 1.91 -28.88 -21.30
C VAL A 49 2.28 -29.56 -22.62
N ASN A 50 2.76 -30.81 -22.57
CA ASN A 50 3.13 -31.56 -23.76
C ASN A 50 1.94 -31.80 -24.68
N THR A 51 0.76 -32.09 -24.11
CA THR A 51 -0.47 -32.30 -24.88
C THR A 51 -0.87 -31.01 -25.61
N LEU A 52 -0.82 -29.86 -24.93
CA LEU A 52 -1.11 -28.57 -25.55
C LEU A 52 -0.14 -28.26 -26.70
N PHE A 53 1.16 -28.46 -26.49
CA PHE A 53 2.17 -28.28 -27.53
C PHE A 53 1.92 -29.17 -28.76
N ASN A 54 1.56 -30.44 -28.52
CA ASN A 54 1.26 -31.40 -29.58
C ASN A 54 0.00 -31.03 -30.37
N ILE A 55 -1.04 -30.51 -29.69
CA ILE A 55 -2.25 -29.99 -30.35
C ILE A 55 -1.86 -28.85 -31.32
N TRP A 56 -1.06 -27.88 -30.86
CA TRP A 56 -0.64 -26.76 -31.71
C TRP A 56 0.09 -27.21 -32.97
N ILE A 57 1.04 -28.15 -32.86
CA ILE A 57 1.76 -28.70 -34.02
C ILE A 57 0.82 -29.47 -34.95
N LYS A 58 -0.03 -30.33 -34.38
CA LYS A 58 -0.94 -31.20 -35.14
C LYS A 58 -1.91 -30.40 -36.01
N TYR A 59 -2.44 -29.28 -35.49
CA TYR A 59 -3.49 -28.53 -36.16
C TYR A 59 -3.00 -27.30 -36.94
N LYS A 60 -1.76 -26.80 -36.71
CA LYS A 60 -1.20 -25.67 -37.46
C LYS A 60 -1.29 -25.82 -39.00
N PRO A 61 -0.91 -26.95 -39.63
CA PRO A 61 -1.05 -27.11 -41.08
C PRO A 61 -2.47 -27.51 -41.51
N ARG A 62 -3.38 -27.77 -40.57
CA ARG A 62 -4.73 -28.32 -40.83
C ARG A 62 -5.85 -27.30 -40.65
N LEU A 63 -5.55 -26.08 -40.21
CA LEU A 63 -6.53 -25.03 -39.97
C LEU A 63 -6.15 -23.76 -40.74
N PRO A 64 -7.11 -22.90 -41.09
CA PRO A 64 -6.82 -21.56 -41.59
C PRO A 64 -6.03 -20.76 -40.56
N GLU A 65 -5.04 -20.00 -41.03
CA GLU A 65 -4.12 -19.24 -40.19
C GLU A 65 -4.84 -18.26 -39.25
N TRP A 66 -5.84 -17.52 -39.77
CA TRP A 66 -6.63 -16.57 -38.97
C TRP A 66 -7.33 -17.26 -37.78
N TYR A 67 -7.92 -18.43 -37.99
CA TYR A 67 -8.67 -19.16 -36.97
C TYR A 67 -7.73 -19.81 -35.96
N TYR A 68 -6.62 -20.37 -36.44
CA TYR A 68 -5.58 -20.92 -35.57
C TYR A 68 -5.01 -19.84 -34.64
N ASN A 69 -4.67 -18.67 -35.19
CA ASN A 69 -4.08 -17.56 -34.44
C ASN A 69 -5.07 -16.96 -33.43
N GLU A 70 -6.34 -16.77 -33.83
CA GLU A 70 -7.38 -16.31 -32.91
C GLU A 70 -7.57 -17.28 -31.72
N ARG A 71 -7.56 -18.59 -32.00
CA ARG A 71 -7.67 -19.61 -30.96
C ARG A 71 -6.44 -19.71 -30.09
N LEU A 72 -5.25 -19.55 -30.65
CA LEU A 72 -4.00 -19.54 -29.91
C LEU A 72 -4.02 -18.45 -28.82
N VAL A 73 -4.39 -17.22 -29.18
CA VAL A 73 -4.48 -16.10 -28.24
C VAL A 73 -5.58 -16.32 -27.20
N LYS A 74 -6.79 -16.76 -27.59
CA LYS A 74 -7.89 -17.06 -26.65
C LYS A 74 -7.55 -18.16 -25.63
N VAL A 75 -6.78 -19.17 -26.05
CA VAL A 75 -6.27 -20.19 -25.14
C VAL A 75 -5.25 -19.58 -24.18
N GLY A 76 -4.38 -18.69 -24.68
CA GLY A 76 -3.50 -17.86 -23.84
C GLY A 76 -4.27 -17.10 -22.76
N ASP A 77 -5.38 -16.43 -23.12
CA ASP A 77 -6.21 -15.68 -22.17
C ASP A 77 -6.77 -16.60 -21.08
N THR A 78 -7.24 -17.78 -21.49
CA THR A 78 -7.79 -18.79 -20.56
C THR A 78 -6.72 -19.29 -19.60
N LEU A 79 -5.49 -19.51 -20.09
CA LEU A 79 -4.35 -19.92 -19.28
C LEU A 79 -3.92 -18.82 -18.30
N ALA A 80 -3.90 -17.56 -18.74
CA ALA A 80 -3.61 -16.43 -17.88
C ALA A 80 -4.67 -16.25 -16.78
N GLN A 81 -5.96 -16.46 -17.08
CA GLN A 81 -7.05 -16.44 -16.10
C GLN A 81 -6.89 -17.53 -15.02
N ILE A 82 -6.38 -18.71 -15.38
CA ILE A 82 -6.01 -19.74 -14.41
C ILE A 82 -4.60 -19.52 -13.83
N LYS A 83 -4.00 -18.34 -13.97
CA LYS A 83 -2.65 -17.97 -13.48
C LYS A 83 -1.50 -18.88 -13.96
N GLU A 84 -1.68 -19.60 -15.07
CA GLU A 84 -0.62 -20.37 -15.75
C GLU A 84 0.17 -19.47 -16.70
N TYR A 85 0.76 -18.40 -16.16
CA TYR A 85 1.36 -17.32 -16.96
C TYR A 85 2.53 -17.79 -17.83
N LYS A 86 3.38 -18.68 -17.31
CA LYS A 86 4.51 -19.25 -18.07
C LYS A 86 4.01 -20.05 -19.27
N LEU A 87 2.91 -20.79 -19.11
CA LEU A 87 2.33 -21.58 -20.19
C LEU A 87 1.64 -20.68 -21.22
N ALA A 88 0.87 -19.70 -20.76
CA ALA A 88 0.24 -18.70 -21.62
C ALA A 88 1.27 -17.95 -22.48
N LEU A 89 2.37 -17.52 -21.86
CA LEU A 89 3.46 -16.83 -22.52
C LEU A 89 4.11 -17.71 -23.61
N LEU A 90 4.69 -18.85 -23.22
CA LEU A 90 5.53 -19.66 -24.12
C LEU A 90 4.73 -20.41 -25.17
N GLN A 91 3.56 -20.96 -24.82
CA GLN A 91 2.80 -21.82 -25.72
C GLN A 91 1.79 -21.06 -26.59
N CYS A 92 1.41 -19.84 -26.20
CA CYS A 92 0.38 -19.07 -26.88
C CYS A 92 0.91 -17.73 -27.42
N TYR A 93 1.17 -16.76 -26.55
CA TYR A 93 1.48 -15.39 -27.00
C TYR A 93 2.80 -15.29 -27.75
N GLU A 94 3.89 -15.84 -27.23
CA GLU A 94 5.19 -15.82 -27.93
C GLU A 94 5.15 -16.68 -29.18
N ARG A 95 4.45 -17.82 -29.15
CA ARG A 95 4.25 -18.66 -30.34
C ARG A 95 3.51 -17.93 -31.46
N TYR A 96 2.57 -17.06 -31.11
CA TYR A 96 1.90 -16.17 -32.06
C TYR A 96 2.88 -15.12 -32.59
N LEU A 97 3.59 -14.43 -31.70
CA LEU A 97 4.47 -13.30 -32.05
C LEU A 97 5.76 -13.72 -32.81
N GLN A 98 6.28 -14.92 -32.57
CA GLN A 98 7.42 -15.50 -33.29
C GLN A 98 7.15 -15.72 -34.78
N GLN A 99 5.89 -15.61 -35.24
CA GLN A 99 5.58 -15.62 -36.67
C GLN A 99 6.10 -14.37 -37.38
N PHE A 100 6.32 -13.27 -36.64
CA PHE A 100 6.78 -11.99 -37.18
C PHE A 100 8.28 -11.74 -36.98
N VAL A 101 8.92 -12.42 -36.01
CA VAL A 101 10.31 -12.17 -35.61
C VAL A 101 11.10 -13.48 -35.52
N SER A 102 12.24 -13.54 -36.19
CA SER A 102 13.19 -14.67 -36.11
C SER A 102 14.25 -14.53 -35.00
N VAL A 103 14.34 -13.34 -34.40
CA VAL A 103 15.28 -12.94 -33.33
C VAL A 103 14.51 -12.80 -32.00
N ASN A 104 15.20 -12.58 -30.89
CA ASN A 104 14.58 -12.31 -29.60
C ASN A 104 13.57 -11.14 -29.70
N LEU A 105 12.35 -11.37 -29.20
CA LEU A 105 11.23 -10.41 -29.25
C LEU A 105 11.58 -9.07 -28.59
N ASP A 106 12.46 -9.10 -27.59
CA ASP A 106 12.84 -7.91 -26.83
C ASP A 106 13.78 -6.98 -27.60
N ASP A 107 14.54 -7.47 -28.59
CA ASP A 107 15.48 -6.67 -29.40
C ASP A 107 14.77 -5.66 -30.32
N VAL A 108 13.46 -5.83 -30.51
CA VAL A 108 12.60 -4.97 -31.35
C VAL A 108 11.94 -3.87 -30.50
N MET A 109 11.99 -3.97 -29.17
CA MET A 109 11.25 -3.11 -28.22
C MET A 109 11.94 -1.78 -27.89
N HIS A 110 12.88 -1.32 -28.73
CA HIS A 110 13.63 -0.08 -28.49
C HIS A 110 13.39 1.00 -29.56
N ASP A 111 12.73 0.66 -30.67
CA ASP A 111 12.51 1.58 -31.79
C ASP A 111 11.07 1.42 -32.33
N VAL A 112 10.30 2.51 -32.35
CA VAL A 112 8.89 2.53 -32.78
C VAL A 112 8.73 2.14 -34.25
N HIS A 113 9.64 2.59 -35.12
CA HIS A 113 9.59 2.27 -36.55
C HIS A 113 9.89 0.80 -36.80
N ARG A 114 10.93 0.27 -36.14
CA ARG A 114 11.28 -1.16 -36.21
C ARG A 114 10.18 -2.03 -35.62
N PHE A 115 9.60 -1.63 -34.49
CA PHE A 115 8.45 -2.29 -33.88
C PHE A 115 7.25 -2.34 -34.83
N LYS A 116 6.91 -1.20 -35.43
CA LYS A 116 5.77 -1.10 -36.35
C LYS A 116 5.99 -1.92 -37.62
N SER A 117 7.16 -1.85 -38.25
CA SER A 117 7.45 -2.61 -39.47
C SER A 117 7.50 -4.12 -39.22
N THR A 118 7.93 -4.54 -38.03
CA THR A 118 8.04 -5.94 -37.66
C THR A 118 6.68 -6.57 -37.34
N PHE A 119 5.91 -5.98 -36.43
CA PHE A 119 4.64 -6.58 -35.95
C PHE A 119 3.41 -6.20 -36.79
N PHE A 120 3.50 -5.13 -37.57
CA PHE A 120 2.40 -4.64 -38.40
C PHE A 120 2.84 -4.41 -39.86
N PRO A 121 3.37 -5.45 -40.55
CA PRO A 121 3.90 -5.32 -41.91
C PRO A 121 2.81 -4.89 -42.91
N ASN A 122 1.57 -5.33 -42.71
CA ASN A 122 0.40 -4.98 -43.53
C ASN A 122 -0.30 -3.68 -43.05
N GLY A 123 0.29 -2.99 -42.07
CA GLY A 123 -0.27 -1.80 -41.44
C GLY A 123 -1.22 -2.10 -40.27
N VAL A 124 -1.52 -1.04 -39.51
CA VAL A 124 -2.26 -1.10 -38.24
C VAL A 124 -3.78 -1.29 -38.44
N ARG A 125 -4.26 -1.09 -39.67
CA ARG A 125 -5.67 -1.28 -40.05
C ARG A 125 -5.97 -2.69 -40.56
N ASP A 126 -4.97 -3.57 -40.58
CA ASP A 126 -5.17 -4.97 -40.95
C ASP A 126 -6.08 -5.70 -39.94
N LYS A 127 -6.82 -6.71 -40.41
CA LYS A 127 -7.74 -7.48 -39.57
C LYS A 127 -7.05 -8.20 -38.42
N ASN A 128 -5.78 -8.57 -38.59
CA ASN A 128 -5.01 -9.26 -37.56
C ASN A 128 -4.30 -8.29 -36.59
N ALA A 129 -4.26 -6.99 -36.89
CA ALA A 129 -3.56 -6.01 -36.05
C ALA A 129 -4.11 -5.98 -34.62
N VAL A 130 -5.43 -6.08 -34.47
CA VAL A 130 -6.09 -6.15 -33.15
C VAL A 130 -5.60 -7.33 -32.33
N LEU A 131 -5.49 -8.50 -32.97
CA LEU A 131 -5.01 -9.72 -32.33
C LEU A 131 -3.55 -9.57 -31.91
N THR A 132 -2.73 -8.92 -32.74
CA THR A 132 -1.33 -8.64 -32.44
C THR A 132 -1.16 -7.67 -31.28
N PHE A 133 -1.91 -6.58 -31.24
CA PHE A 133 -1.89 -5.66 -30.09
C PHE A 133 -2.25 -6.37 -28.79
N HIS A 134 -3.31 -7.17 -28.80
CA HIS A 134 -3.75 -7.93 -27.63
C HIS A 134 -2.67 -8.93 -27.18
N ALA A 135 -2.08 -9.70 -28.11
CA ALA A 135 -1.02 -10.65 -27.79
C ALA A 135 0.24 -9.96 -27.19
N LEU A 136 0.60 -8.77 -27.66
CA LEU A 136 1.70 -7.98 -27.12
C LEU A 136 1.41 -7.50 -25.69
N GLN A 137 0.22 -6.96 -25.43
CA GLN A 137 -0.17 -6.54 -24.07
C GLN A 137 -0.22 -7.74 -23.11
N ALA A 138 -0.84 -8.85 -23.53
CA ALA A 138 -0.97 -10.04 -22.72
C ALA A 138 0.37 -10.73 -22.44
N ARG A 139 1.32 -10.69 -23.40
CA ARG A 139 2.72 -11.08 -23.19
C ARG A 139 3.34 -10.29 -22.05
N SER A 140 3.27 -8.96 -22.07
CA SER A 140 3.87 -8.10 -21.04
C SER A 140 3.27 -8.36 -19.65
N VAL A 141 1.96 -8.60 -19.58
CA VAL A 141 1.30 -8.98 -18.32
C VAL A 141 1.81 -10.32 -17.79
N CYS A 142 1.99 -11.32 -18.66
CA CYS A 142 2.53 -12.62 -18.23
C CYS A 142 3.97 -12.52 -17.74
N ILE A 143 4.80 -11.72 -18.42
CA ILE A 143 6.20 -11.46 -18.02
C ILE A 143 6.23 -10.83 -16.62
N TYR A 144 5.41 -9.79 -16.40
CA TYR A 144 5.29 -9.15 -15.08
C TYR A 144 4.85 -10.14 -13.99
N GLN A 145 3.80 -10.92 -14.24
CA GLN A 145 3.30 -11.88 -13.25
C GLN A 145 4.32 -12.98 -12.94
N MET A 146 5.09 -13.40 -13.93
CA MET A 146 6.20 -14.33 -13.73
C MET A 146 7.33 -13.71 -12.90
N ALA A 147 7.68 -12.44 -13.12
CA ALA A 147 8.64 -11.72 -12.28
C ALA A 147 8.16 -11.68 -10.83
N CYS A 148 6.91 -11.33 -10.58
CA CYS A 148 6.31 -11.32 -9.24
C CYS A 148 6.24 -12.72 -8.58
N SER A 149 6.09 -13.79 -9.37
CA SER A 149 6.09 -15.16 -8.83
C SER A 149 7.48 -15.61 -8.33
N ARG A 150 8.55 -15.06 -8.90
CA ARG A 150 9.93 -15.33 -8.49
C ARG A 150 10.39 -14.41 -7.38
N ASP A 151 9.99 -13.15 -7.48
CA ASP A 151 10.35 -12.09 -6.56
C ASP A 151 9.13 -11.22 -6.29
N ARG A 152 8.44 -11.52 -5.18
CA ARG A 152 7.20 -10.84 -4.82
C ARG A 152 7.40 -9.36 -4.51
N ASN A 153 8.59 -8.97 -4.02
CA ASN A 153 8.90 -7.60 -3.63
C ASN A 153 9.71 -6.84 -4.71
N LEU A 154 10.02 -7.49 -5.84
CA LEU A 154 10.76 -6.89 -6.96
C LEU A 154 12.07 -6.20 -6.52
N GLN A 155 12.73 -6.74 -5.49
CA GLN A 155 13.99 -6.19 -4.95
C GLN A 155 15.20 -6.66 -5.77
N ASN A 156 15.09 -7.78 -6.47
CA ASN A 156 16.14 -8.24 -7.38
C ASN A 156 16.24 -7.29 -8.59
N PRO A 157 17.44 -6.77 -8.92
CA PRO A 157 17.63 -5.88 -10.06
C PRO A 157 17.17 -6.49 -11.40
N GLU A 158 17.29 -7.81 -11.58
CA GLU A 158 16.82 -8.49 -12.81
C GLU A 158 15.29 -8.49 -12.92
N SER A 159 14.59 -8.76 -11.81
CA SER A 159 13.13 -8.71 -11.73
C SER A 159 12.62 -7.30 -11.99
N LEU A 160 13.28 -6.30 -11.40
CA LEU A 160 12.98 -4.89 -11.63
C LEU A 160 13.16 -4.52 -13.11
N GLN A 161 14.30 -4.88 -13.72
CA GLN A 161 14.55 -4.60 -15.13
C GLN A 161 13.52 -5.29 -16.04
N THR A 162 13.13 -6.52 -15.71
CA THR A 162 12.09 -7.26 -16.43
C THR A 162 10.74 -6.52 -16.41
N CYS A 163 10.36 -5.95 -15.27
CA CYS A 163 9.15 -5.14 -15.14
C CYS A 163 9.24 -3.84 -15.96
N LEU A 164 10.39 -3.16 -15.97
CA LEU A 164 10.59 -1.96 -16.78
C LEU A 164 10.52 -2.27 -18.27
N ASN A 165 11.13 -3.37 -18.73
CA ASN A 165 11.04 -3.81 -20.12
C ASN A 165 9.58 -4.11 -20.52
N ALA A 166 8.80 -4.72 -19.63
CA ALA A 166 7.37 -4.96 -19.85
C ALA A 166 6.58 -3.64 -19.98
N LEU A 167 6.91 -2.62 -19.16
CA LEU A 167 6.33 -1.28 -19.26
C LEU A 167 6.67 -0.59 -20.58
N THR A 168 7.94 -0.64 -21.02
CA THR A 168 8.36 -0.12 -22.33
C THR A 168 7.60 -0.81 -23.47
N SER A 169 7.44 -2.12 -23.41
CA SER A 169 6.68 -2.88 -24.41
C SER A 169 5.19 -2.48 -24.44
N LEU A 170 4.55 -2.30 -23.28
CA LEU A 170 3.17 -1.80 -23.19
C LEU A 170 3.05 -0.40 -23.79
N GLN A 171 3.96 0.51 -23.44
CA GLN A 171 3.98 1.87 -23.96
C GLN A 171 4.10 1.91 -25.49
N LEU A 172 5.05 1.16 -26.07
CA LEU A 172 5.22 1.08 -27.52
C LEU A 172 3.99 0.51 -28.23
N THR A 173 3.42 -0.55 -27.67
CA THR A 173 2.21 -1.20 -28.21
C THR A 173 1.07 -0.20 -28.28
N MET A 174 0.86 0.57 -27.22
CA MET A 174 -0.20 1.56 -27.17
C MET A 174 0.12 2.82 -28.01
N GLN A 175 1.39 3.24 -28.11
CA GLN A 175 1.80 4.35 -28.98
C GLN A 175 1.44 4.10 -30.45
N VAL A 176 1.57 2.85 -30.91
CA VAL A 176 1.18 2.45 -32.27
C VAL A 176 -0.34 2.33 -32.42
N ALA A 177 -1.05 1.92 -31.36
CA ALA A 177 -2.52 1.79 -31.37
C ALA A 177 -3.25 3.14 -31.23
N LEU A 178 -2.66 4.14 -30.56
CA LEU A 178 -3.31 5.39 -30.15
C LEU A 178 -4.00 6.15 -31.30
N PRO A 179 -3.43 6.25 -32.52
CA PRO A 179 -4.09 6.95 -33.63
C PRO A 179 -5.35 6.25 -34.17
N GLN A 180 -5.66 5.02 -33.75
CA GLN A 180 -6.84 4.28 -34.20
C GLN A 180 -7.94 4.36 -33.14
N GLU A 181 -8.95 5.20 -33.35
CA GLU A 181 -10.03 5.43 -32.38
C GLU A 181 -10.82 4.15 -32.06
N ASN A 182 -11.00 3.25 -33.03
CA ASN A 182 -11.66 1.96 -32.82
C ASN A 182 -10.90 1.01 -31.89
N LEU A 183 -9.63 1.32 -31.58
CA LEU A 183 -8.78 0.58 -30.65
C LEU A 183 -8.65 1.27 -29.29
N CYS A 184 -9.50 2.25 -28.97
CA CYS A 184 -9.48 2.96 -27.69
C CYS A 184 -9.57 2.01 -26.48
N TRP A 185 -10.26 0.88 -26.61
CA TRP A 185 -10.35 -0.14 -25.56
C TRP A 185 -8.99 -0.80 -25.26
N LEU A 186 -8.10 -0.95 -26.26
CA LEU A 186 -6.72 -1.42 -26.05
C LEU A 186 -5.88 -0.35 -25.33
N ILE A 187 -6.15 0.93 -25.60
CA ILE A 187 -5.52 2.03 -24.86
C ILE A 187 -5.96 2.00 -23.41
N TYR A 188 -7.26 1.88 -23.15
CA TYR A 188 -7.79 1.75 -21.80
C TYR A 188 -7.16 0.57 -21.04
N ASN A 189 -7.18 -0.64 -21.63
CA ASN A 189 -6.57 -1.83 -21.02
C ASN A 189 -5.07 -1.67 -20.77
N GLY A 190 -4.35 -1.08 -21.74
CA GLY A 190 -2.93 -0.80 -21.60
C GLY A 190 -2.62 0.14 -20.43
N THR A 191 -3.45 1.16 -20.18
CA THR A 191 -3.27 2.03 -19.00
C THR A 191 -3.48 1.30 -17.69
N ILE A 192 -4.41 0.33 -17.62
CA ILE A 192 -4.60 -0.54 -16.44
C ILE A 192 -3.36 -1.38 -16.19
N HIS A 193 -2.79 -1.98 -17.25
CA HIS A 193 -1.57 -2.78 -17.13
C HIS A 193 -0.38 -1.94 -16.67
N ILE A 194 -0.16 -0.78 -17.29
CA ILE A 194 0.89 0.16 -16.88
C ILE A 194 0.70 0.55 -15.41
N TYR A 195 -0.50 1.01 -15.03
CA TYR A 195 -0.79 1.41 -13.65
C TYR A 195 -0.53 0.28 -12.65
N THR A 196 -0.92 -0.95 -12.98
CA THR A 196 -0.76 -2.11 -12.09
C THR A 196 0.71 -2.37 -11.78
N ILE A 197 1.57 -2.35 -12.80
CA ILE A 197 3.02 -2.57 -12.64
C ILE A 197 3.64 -1.37 -11.91
N CYS A 198 3.32 -0.15 -12.36
CA CYS A 198 3.84 1.08 -11.75
C CYS A 198 3.46 1.19 -10.27
N ARG A 199 2.21 0.87 -9.89
CA ARG A 199 1.75 0.95 -8.50
C ARG A 199 2.54 0.01 -7.59
N HIS A 200 2.83 -1.21 -8.05
CA HIS A 200 3.69 -2.13 -7.29
C HIS A 200 5.10 -1.56 -7.13
N LEU A 201 5.69 -1.05 -8.21
CA LEU A 201 7.02 -0.45 -8.19
C LEU A 201 7.10 0.83 -7.34
N MET A 202 6.04 1.65 -7.29
CA MET A 202 5.94 2.81 -6.40
C MET A 202 6.01 2.40 -4.93
N VAL A 203 5.27 1.36 -4.54
CA VAL A 203 5.29 0.85 -3.16
C VAL A 203 6.69 0.34 -2.79
N MET A 204 7.46 -0.16 -3.77
CA MET A 204 8.86 -0.57 -3.60
C MET A 204 9.87 0.60 -3.72
N GLY A 205 9.40 1.85 -3.70
CA GLY A 205 10.25 3.04 -3.72
C GLY A 205 10.84 3.40 -5.09
N GLN A 206 10.37 2.79 -6.19
CA GLN A 206 10.88 3.04 -7.55
C GLN A 206 10.09 4.13 -8.30
N SER A 207 9.44 5.05 -7.59
CA SER A 207 8.55 6.09 -8.15
C SER A 207 9.21 6.94 -9.24
N ALA A 208 10.52 7.22 -9.12
CA ALA A 208 11.29 7.95 -10.13
C ALA A 208 11.36 7.24 -11.49
N LYS A 209 11.49 5.91 -11.50
CA LYS A 209 11.60 5.11 -12.73
C LYS A 209 10.27 4.92 -13.44
N VAL A 210 9.15 5.01 -12.73
CA VAL A 210 7.81 4.72 -13.27
C VAL A 210 7.00 5.95 -13.63
N LEU A 211 7.45 7.14 -13.21
CA LEU A 211 6.78 8.41 -13.44
C LEU A 211 6.47 8.67 -14.92
N GLU A 212 7.43 8.40 -15.83
CA GLU A 212 7.25 8.61 -17.26
C GLU A 212 6.11 7.76 -17.85
N TYR A 213 5.96 6.52 -17.39
CA TYR A 213 4.93 5.60 -17.87
C TYR A 213 3.54 6.02 -17.39
N LEU A 214 3.43 6.50 -16.15
CA LEU A 214 2.17 7.01 -15.60
C LEU A 214 1.74 8.33 -16.26
N LEU A 215 2.69 9.22 -16.54
CA LEU A 215 2.44 10.45 -17.32
C LEU A 215 1.92 10.09 -18.71
N TRP A 216 2.62 9.17 -19.39
CA TRP A 216 2.25 8.72 -20.71
C TRP A 216 0.86 8.07 -20.73
N ALA A 217 0.54 7.22 -19.74
CA ALA A 217 -0.78 6.60 -19.61
C ALA A 217 -1.90 7.64 -19.41
N SER A 218 -1.63 8.68 -18.61
CA SER A 218 -2.56 9.80 -18.38
C SER A 218 -2.85 10.55 -19.69
N ILE A 219 -1.80 10.90 -20.44
CA ILE A 219 -1.92 11.61 -21.72
C ILE A 219 -2.67 10.77 -22.76
N CYS A 220 -2.50 9.45 -22.77
CA CYS A 220 -3.20 8.57 -23.71
C CYS A 220 -4.71 8.53 -23.48
N MET A 221 -5.15 8.54 -22.22
CA MET A 221 -6.57 8.66 -21.89
C MET A 221 -7.15 10.00 -22.37
N GLU A 222 -6.36 11.07 -22.32
CA GLU A 222 -6.77 12.41 -22.73
C GLU A 222 -6.75 12.60 -24.25
N SER A 223 -5.87 11.89 -24.94
CA SER A 223 -5.69 12.00 -26.39
C SER A 223 -6.73 11.18 -27.17
N SER A 224 -7.48 10.30 -26.50
CA SER A 224 -8.49 9.45 -27.12
C SER A 224 -9.90 9.96 -26.81
N ILE A 225 -10.59 10.51 -27.81
CA ILE A 225 -11.94 11.09 -27.66
C ILE A 225 -12.93 10.13 -26.96
N PRO A 226 -13.01 8.82 -27.32
CA PRO A 226 -13.92 7.89 -26.65
C PRO A 226 -13.66 7.72 -25.14
N LEU A 227 -12.45 8.04 -24.67
CA LEU A 227 -12.03 7.89 -23.26
C LEU A 227 -12.17 9.18 -22.45
N LEU A 228 -12.66 10.27 -23.06
CA LEU A 228 -12.85 11.57 -22.39
C LEU A 228 -14.18 11.70 -21.64
N SER A 229 -15.10 10.74 -21.77
CA SER A 229 -16.40 10.78 -21.10
C SER A 229 -16.31 10.63 -19.58
N VAL A 230 -17.41 10.99 -18.89
CA VAL A 230 -17.53 10.83 -17.42
C VAL A 230 -17.30 9.40 -16.97
N HIS A 231 -17.71 8.41 -17.78
CA HIS A 231 -17.53 6.98 -17.47
C HIS A 231 -16.08 6.61 -17.11
N TYR A 232 -15.09 7.27 -17.75
CA TYR A 232 -13.68 7.02 -17.51
C TYR A 232 -13.02 8.05 -16.58
N LEU A 233 -13.76 8.99 -16.01
CA LEU A 233 -13.21 10.07 -15.18
C LEU A 233 -12.57 9.54 -13.88
N THR A 234 -13.21 8.57 -13.23
CA THR A 234 -12.67 7.93 -12.01
C THR A 234 -11.31 7.27 -12.28
N TRP A 235 -11.13 6.65 -13.45
CA TRP A 235 -9.87 6.05 -13.84
C TRP A 235 -8.81 7.10 -14.19
N ARG A 236 -9.17 8.12 -14.99
CA ARG A 236 -8.26 9.23 -15.31
C ARG A 236 -7.73 9.92 -14.07
N THR A 237 -8.61 10.23 -13.11
CA THR A 237 -8.18 10.85 -11.84
C THR A 237 -7.31 9.93 -10.98
N THR A 238 -7.50 8.61 -11.05
CA THR A 238 -6.62 7.65 -10.38
C THR A 238 -5.20 7.69 -10.97
N LEU A 239 -5.08 7.78 -12.30
CA LEU A 239 -3.78 7.99 -12.96
C LEU A 239 -3.17 9.34 -12.57
N TYR A 240 -3.96 10.41 -12.52
CA TYR A 240 -3.47 11.73 -12.12
C TYR A 240 -2.94 11.73 -10.68
N THR A 241 -3.66 11.11 -9.76
CA THR A 241 -3.21 10.97 -8.36
C THR A 241 -1.91 10.18 -8.28
N ALA A 242 -1.74 9.12 -9.07
CA ALA A 242 -0.50 8.34 -9.08
C ALA A 242 0.70 9.15 -9.62
N VAL A 243 0.50 9.96 -10.67
CA VAL A 243 1.53 10.89 -11.17
C VAL A 243 1.92 11.91 -10.11
N SER A 244 0.94 12.56 -9.48
CA SER A 244 1.20 13.51 -8.39
C SER A 244 1.94 12.85 -7.23
N GLN A 245 1.55 11.64 -6.84
CA GLN A 245 2.22 10.87 -5.79
C GLN A 245 3.67 10.56 -6.17
N CYS A 246 3.97 10.13 -7.41
CA CYS A 246 5.34 9.93 -7.86
C CYS A 246 6.19 11.19 -7.71
N TYR A 247 5.64 12.36 -8.06
CA TYR A 247 6.36 13.63 -7.84
C TYR A 247 6.62 13.91 -6.35
N PHE A 248 5.67 13.60 -5.47
CA PHE A 248 5.89 13.72 -4.02
C PHE A 248 6.97 12.76 -3.51
N ASP A 249 6.92 11.49 -3.93
CA ASP A 249 7.93 10.49 -3.56
C ASP A 249 9.34 10.89 -4.05
N CYS A 250 9.42 11.59 -5.18
CA CYS A 250 10.68 12.10 -5.75
C CYS A 250 11.13 13.45 -5.17
N GLN A 251 10.54 13.93 -4.07
CA GLN A 251 10.84 15.24 -3.47
C GLN A 251 10.60 16.44 -4.41
N ALA A 252 9.75 16.26 -5.42
CA ALA A 252 9.42 17.23 -6.46
C ALA A 252 7.99 17.79 -6.28
N GLY A 253 7.63 18.13 -5.04
CA GLY A 253 6.23 18.44 -4.66
C GLY A 253 5.58 19.59 -5.44
N ILE A 254 6.35 20.56 -5.95
CA ILE A 254 5.82 21.64 -6.81
C ILE A 254 5.19 21.03 -8.08
N HIS A 255 5.88 20.08 -8.71
CA HIS A 255 5.38 19.42 -9.91
C HIS A 255 4.15 18.55 -9.60
N GLY A 256 4.13 17.90 -8.44
CA GLY A 256 2.97 17.14 -7.96
C GLY A 256 1.71 18.01 -7.80
N GLU A 257 1.85 19.19 -7.18
CA GLU A 257 0.77 20.17 -7.02
C GLU A 257 0.32 20.76 -8.37
N VAL A 258 1.26 21.17 -9.24
CA VAL A 258 0.95 21.73 -10.56
C VAL A 258 0.19 20.71 -11.41
N PHE A 259 0.60 19.45 -11.37
CA PHE A 259 -0.09 18.37 -12.10
C PHE A 259 -1.51 18.13 -11.55
N ALA A 260 -1.70 18.15 -10.23
CA ALA A 260 -3.02 18.01 -9.62
C ALA A 260 -3.95 19.18 -9.98
N ARG A 261 -3.44 20.43 -10.01
CA ARG A 261 -4.19 21.60 -10.47
C ARG A 261 -4.60 21.49 -11.93
N ARG A 262 -3.72 21.00 -12.80
CA ARG A 262 -4.04 20.69 -14.20
C ARG A 262 -5.16 19.66 -14.28
N GLY A 263 -5.09 18.59 -13.50
CA GLY A 263 -6.15 17.58 -13.40
C GLY A 263 -7.50 18.17 -13.00
N LEU A 264 -7.50 19.09 -12.02
CA LEU A 264 -8.71 19.78 -11.57
C LEU A 264 -9.34 20.66 -12.66
N ILE A 265 -8.51 21.39 -13.43
CA ILE A 265 -8.99 22.17 -14.59
C ILE A 265 -9.67 21.25 -15.62
N LYS A 266 -9.09 20.06 -15.89
CA LYS A 266 -9.68 19.08 -16.81
C LYS A 266 -10.99 18.48 -16.31
N ILE A 267 -11.14 18.30 -15.00
CA ILE A 267 -12.40 17.85 -14.40
C ILE A 267 -13.47 18.94 -14.56
N ASP A 268 -13.12 20.20 -14.34
CA ASP A 268 -14.03 21.34 -14.48
C ASP A 268 -14.46 21.57 -15.94
N GLU A 269 -13.53 21.49 -16.90
CA GLU A 269 -13.83 21.52 -18.34
C GLU A 269 -14.87 20.45 -18.72
N LEU A 270 -14.69 19.21 -18.23
CA LEU A 270 -15.64 18.13 -18.50
C LEU A 270 -16.98 18.37 -17.82
N LYS A 271 -16.99 18.88 -16.58
CA LYS A 271 -18.21 19.21 -15.85
C LYS A 271 -19.05 20.24 -16.61
N GLN A 272 -18.42 21.31 -17.10
CA GLN A 272 -19.10 22.32 -17.90
C GLN A 272 -19.70 21.74 -19.19
N LEU A 273 -19.02 20.79 -19.84
CA LEU A 273 -19.55 20.11 -21.04
C LEU A 273 -20.77 19.22 -20.72
N GLU A 274 -20.77 18.55 -19.57
CA GLU A 274 -21.89 17.73 -19.11
C GLU A 274 -23.09 18.59 -18.69
N ASP A 275 -22.86 19.73 -18.04
CA ASP A 275 -23.91 20.69 -17.66
C ASP A 275 -24.61 21.30 -18.89
N ILE A 276 -23.90 21.45 -20.02
CA ILE A 276 -24.47 21.92 -21.29
C ILE A 276 -25.28 20.82 -22.00
N SER A 277 -24.89 19.56 -21.83
CA SER A 277 -25.43 18.44 -22.62
C SER A 277 -26.52 17.62 -21.90
N SER A 278 -26.62 17.70 -20.58
CA SER A 278 -27.59 16.95 -19.77
C SER A 278 -28.82 17.78 -19.38
N SER A 279 -30.01 17.20 -19.49
CA SER A 279 -31.29 17.79 -19.02
C SER A 279 -31.77 17.22 -17.67
N LEU A 280 -31.00 16.31 -17.07
CA LEU A 280 -31.31 15.65 -15.80
C LEU A 280 -30.02 15.39 -15.02
N GLU A 281 -29.91 15.93 -13.80
CA GLU A 281 -28.80 15.65 -12.88
C GLU A 281 -28.84 14.17 -12.44
N HIS A 282 -27.93 13.35 -12.99
CA HIS A 282 -27.79 11.96 -12.57
C HIS A 282 -26.94 11.90 -11.29
N ILE A 283 -27.52 11.41 -10.19
CA ILE A 283 -26.85 11.29 -8.86
C ILE A 283 -25.50 10.57 -8.96
N GLU A 284 -25.35 9.57 -9.85
CA GLU A 284 -24.07 8.88 -10.02
C GLU A 284 -23.00 9.74 -10.70
N THR A 285 -23.39 10.61 -11.63
CA THR A 285 -22.47 11.54 -12.30
C THR A 285 -21.93 12.56 -11.31
N GLU A 286 -22.78 13.10 -10.44
CA GLU A 286 -22.36 14.00 -9.37
C GLU A 286 -21.37 13.32 -8.40
N LYS A 287 -21.61 12.05 -8.05
CA LYS A 287 -20.67 11.25 -7.23
C LYS A 287 -19.31 11.11 -7.90
N ILE A 288 -19.28 10.82 -9.21
CA ILE A 288 -18.04 10.68 -9.98
C ILE A 288 -17.25 12.00 -9.99
N PHE A 289 -17.92 13.14 -10.22
CA PHE A 289 -17.27 14.45 -10.16
C PHE A 289 -16.78 14.80 -8.75
N ARG A 290 -17.57 14.49 -7.71
CA ARG A 290 -17.16 14.70 -6.31
C ARG A 290 -15.91 13.90 -5.95
N GLU A 291 -15.87 12.64 -6.32
CA GLU A 291 -14.70 11.77 -6.11
C GLU A 291 -13.47 12.30 -6.86
N ALA A 292 -13.64 12.64 -8.14
CA ALA A 292 -12.59 13.18 -8.99
C ALA A 292 -11.98 14.47 -8.43
N THR A 293 -12.82 15.43 -8.03
CA THR A 293 -12.38 16.68 -7.41
C THR A 293 -11.70 16.44 -6.07
N LEU A 294 -12.24 15.55 -5.22
CA LEU A 294 -11.63 15.22 -3.93
C LEU A 294 -10.20 14.68 -4.10
N LYS A 295 -9.99 13.74 -5.04
CA LYS A 295 -8.66 13.18 -5.36
C LYS A 295 -7.64 14.25 -5.71
N MET A 296 -8.02 15.23 -6.54
CA MET A 296 -7.11 16.32 -6.94
C MET A 296 -6.89 17.32 -5.80
N SER A 297 -7.96 17.70 -5.09
CA SER A 297 -7.87 18.63 -3.96
C SER A 297 -6.98 18.12 -2.84
N VAL A 298 -7.01 16.82 -2.53
CA VAL A 298 -6.13 16.19 -1.54
C VAL A 298 -4.65 16.29 -1.96
N MET A 299 -4.34 16.01 -3.23
CA MET A 299 -2.98 16.16 -3.76
C MET A 299 -2.49 17.61 -3.75
N ILE A 300 -3.37 18.59 -3.99
CA ILE A 300 -3.04 20.02 -3.89
C ILE A 300 -2.78 20.40 -2.42
N PHE A 301 -3.67 19.98 -1.52
CA PHE A 301 -3.60 20.30 -0.09
C PHE A 301 -2.30 19.80 0.54
N LYS A 302 -1.84 18.60 0.17
CA LYS A 302 -0.60 17.96 0.65
C LYS A 302 0.60 18.92 0.65
N ARG A 303 0.75 19.75 -0.38
CA ARG A 303 1.78 20.79 -0.43
C ARG A 303 1.30 22.16 0.05
N ALA A 304 0.10 22.57 -0.36
CA ALA A 304 -0.41 23.91 -0.12
C ALA A 304 -0.48 24.27 1.37
N VAL A 305 -0.77 23.29 2.23
CA VAL A 305 -0.87 23.49 3.68
C VAL A 305 0.46 23.98 4.29
N TYR A 306 1.58 23.37 3.89
CA TYR A 306 2.91 23.76 4.36
C TYR A 306 3.41 25.05 3.70
N GLU A 307 3.19 25.20 2.39
CA GLU A 307 3.67 26.35 1.64
C GLU A 307 2.93 27.66 2.00
N SER A 308 1.66 27.57 2.40
CA SER A 308 0.88 28.72 2.86
C SER A 308 1.54 29.44 4.04
N ARG A 309 2.24 28.69 4.91
CA ARG A 309 2.98 29.25 6.04
C ARG A 309 4.32 29.85 5.61
N ARG A 310 5.08 29.19 4.75
CA ARG A 310 6.36 29.70 4.21
C ARG A 310 6.24 31.05 3.53
N LYS A 311 5.14 31.27 2.81
CA LYS A 311 4.83 32.53 2.12
C LYS A 311 4.27 33.64 3.01
N SER A 312 3.82 33.30 4.22
CA SER A 312 3.26 34.25 5.21
C SER A 312 4.33 34.99 6.01
N ASN A 313 5.61 34.92 5.59
CA ASN A 313 6.74 35.70 6.13
C ASN A 313 6.67 37.20 5.77
N SER A 314 5.49 37.80 5.87
CA SER A 314 5.35 39.23 6.10
C SER A 314 5.58 39.49 7.59
N PHE A 315 6.38 40.50 7.93
CA PHE A 315 6.83 40.88 9.28
C PHE A 315 5.73 41.34 10.25
N ARG A 316 4.55 40.70 10.25
CA ARG A 316 3.54 40.85 11.30
C ARG A 316 3.55 39.58 12.16
N PRO A 317 3.72 39.71 13.49
CA PRO A 317 3.45 38.60 14.38
C PRO A 317 1.94 38.33 14.33
N GLU A 318 1.53 37.41 13.45
CA GLU A 318 0.21 36.80 13.57
C GLU A 318 0.14 36.16 14.96
N SER A 319 -0.87 36.53 15.74
CA SER A 319 -1.00 36.13 17.14
C SER A 319 -0.84 34.61 17.25
N LYS A 320 0.26 34.15 17.87
CA LYS A 320 0.47 32.75 18.23
C LYS A 320 -0.70 32.31 19.12
N VAL A 321 -1.74 31.74 18.51
CA VAL A 321 -2.74 30.98 19.25
C VAL A 321 -2.04 29.68 19.63
N ASN A 322 -1.63 29.58 20.89
CA ASN A 322 -1.08 28.34 21.43
C ASN A 322 -2.12 27.22 21.17
N PRO A 323 -1.77 26.11 20.48
CA PRO A 323 -2.73 25.03 20.20
C PRO A 323 -3.34 24.48 21.50
N ARG A 324 -2.58 24.54 22.60
CA ARG A 324 -3.01 24.13 23.94
C ARG A 324 -4.00 25.09 24.64
N LYS A 325 -4.13 26.35 24.19
CA LYS A 325 -5.06 27.36 24.76
C LYS A 325 -6.29 27.61 23.87
N ALA A 326 -6.39 26.96 22.72
CA ALA A 326 -7.44 27.16 21.72
C ALA A 326 -8.71 26.32 21.94
N VAL A 327 -8.76 25.54 23.04
CA VAL A 327 -9.90 24.66 23.37
C VAL A 327 -11.22 25.44 23.55
N ASN A 328 -11.15 26.73 23.88
CA ASN A 328 -12.32 27.59 24.07
C ASN A 328 -12.78 28.36 22.81
N LEU A 329 -12.07 28.23 21.68
CA LEU A 329 -12.43 28.91 20.43
C LEU A 329 -13.25 27.98 19.54
N SER A 330 -14.24 28.52 18.82
CA SER A 330 -15.01 27.76 17.84
C SER A 330 -14.12 27.39 16.66
N TRP A 331 -14.13 26.11 16.27
CA TRP A 331 -13.56 25.63 15.02
C TRP A 331 -14.14 26.37 13.81
N PRO A 332 -13.33 26.75 12.79
CA PRO A 332 -11.87 26.60 12.65
C PRO A 332 -11.08 27.74 13.33
N ARG A 333 -9.96 27.40 13.95
CA ARG A 333 -9.12 28.26 14.82
C ARG A 333 -7.79 28.61 14.18
N THR A 334 -7.14 27.64 13.53
CA THR A 334 -5.83 27.86 12.92
C THR A 334 -5.93 28.14 11.41
N THR A 335 -4.85 28.62 10.81
CA THR A 335 -4.80 28.82 9.34
C THR A 335 -4.92 27.50 8.60
N THR A 336 -4.35 26.42 9.15
CA THR A 336 -4.49 25.05 8.64
C THR A 336 -5.94 24.58 8.65
N GLU A 337 -6.65 24.76 9.78
CA GLU A 337 -8.06 24.38 9.91
C GLU A 337 -8.96 25.20 8.97
N ARG A 338 -8.67 26.50 8.80
CA ARG A 338 -9.39 27.36 7.86
C ARG A 338 -9.21 26.92 6.41
N LEU A 339 -7.99 26.55 6.02
CA LEU A 339 -7.72 26.02 4.68
C LEU A 339 -8.42 24.67 4.47
N LEU A 340 -8.43 23.81 5.49
CA LEU A 340 -9.07 22.50 5.46
C LEU A 340 -10.58 22.61 5.23
N VAL A 341 -11.26 23.50 5.97
CA VAL A 341 -12.70 23.76 5.82
C VAL A 341 -13.01 24.45 4.48
N ALA A 342 -12.10 25.29 3.97
CA ALA A 342 -12.30 25.96 2.68
C ALA A 342 -12.18 24.99 1.48
N MET A 343 -11.39 23.92 1.60
CA MET A 343 -11.13 22.98 0.50
C MET A 343 -11.99 21.71 0.54
N PHE A 344 -12.50 21.30 1.70
CA PHE A 344 -13.14 20.00 1.87
C PHE A 344 -14.44 20.07 2.68
N ASP A 345 -15.48 19.49 2.09
CA ASP A 345 -16.78 19.30 2.73
C ASP A 345 -16.83 17.95 3.46
N GLY A 346 -16.97 18.02 4.79
CA GLY A 346 -17.17 16.86 5.65
C GLY A 346 -15.91 16.30 6.29
N ALA A 347 -16.09 15.73 7.49
CA ALA A 347 -15.03 15.22 8.35
C ALA A 347 -14.14 14.16 7.67
N ALA A 348 -14.74 13.28 6.87
CA ALA A 348 -14.02 12.20 6.20
C ALA A 348 -13.02 12.72 5.14
N ALA A 349 -13.45 13.69 4.31
CA ALA A 349 -12.60 14.31 3.30
C ALA A 349 -11.48 15.14 3.95
N GLN A 350 -11.81 15.86 5.03
CA GLN A 350 -10.86 16.61 5.84
C GLN A 350 -9.81 15.69 6.48
N PHE A 351 -10.23 14.56 7.05
CA PHE A 351 -9.32 13.57 7.65
C PHE A 351 -8.41 12.91 6.61
N LEU A 352 -8.94 12.58 5.43
CA LEU A 352 -8.14 12.06 4.32
C LEU A 352 -7.06 13.06 3.89
N ALA A 353 -7.41 14.35 3.78
CA ALA A 353 -6.47 15.40 3.44
C ALA A 353 -5.36 15.57 4.49
N ILE A 354 -5.71 15.48 5.78
CA ILE A 354 -4.75 15.49 6.90
C ILE A 354 -3.80 14.30 6.79
N LEU A 355 -4.34 13.08 6.64
CA LEU A 355 -3.55 11.87 6.51
C LEU A 355 -2.57 11.93 5.35
N GLU A 356 -3.02 12.42 4.21
CA GLU A 356 -2.21 12.50 3.01
C GLU A 356 -1.12 13.58 3.12
N ALA A 357 -1.43 14.71 3.77
CA ALA A 357 -0.44 15.75 4.09
C ALA A 357 0.65 15.25 5.06
N LEU A 358 0.28 14.45 6.06
CA LEU A 358 1.20 13.86 7.03
C LEU A 358 1.96 12.63 6.48
N SER A 359 1.51 12.04 5.37
CA SER A 359 2.14 10.86 4.77
C SER A 359 3.37 11.27 3.96
N ASP A 360 4.54 11.17 4.60
CA ASP A 360 5.85 11.31 3.96
C ASP A 360 6.48 9.94 3.73
N SER A 361 6.70 9.57 2.47
CA SER A 361 7.32 8.30 2.08
C SER A 361 8.78 8.17 2.49
N SER A 362 9.43 9.26 2.90
CA SER A 362 10.83 9.28 3.34
C SER A 362 10.99 9.11 4.86
N ARG A 363 9.89 9.03 5.62
CA ARG A 363 9.93 8.86 7.08
C ARG A 363 9.76 7.40 7.48
N ASN A 364 10.78 6.85 8.14
CA ASN A 364 10.69 5.58 8.86
C ASN A 364 9.89 5.76 10.17
N LEU A 365 9.30 4.66 10.65
CA LEU A 365 8.55 4.61 11.91
C LEU A 365 9.45 4.89 13.14
N LEU A 366 10.70 4.42 13.12
CA LEU A 366 11.77 4.89 14.00
C LEU A 366 12.73 5.85 13.29
N PRO A 367 12.92 7.08 13.78
CA PRO A 367 13.98 7.95 13.28
C PRO A 367 15.36 7.39 13.69
N LEU A 368 16.23 7.05 12.72
CA LEU A 368 17.65 6.72 13.01
C LEU A 368 18.43 7.91 13.59
N HIS A 369 17.88 9.12 13.49
CA HIS A 369 18.38 10.36 14.07
C HIS A 369 17.20 11.34 14.21
N PRO A 370 17.26 12.35 15.10
CA PRO A 370 16.16 13.30 15.26
C PRO A 370 15.86 13.94 13.90
N PRO A 371 14.65 13.80 13.36
CA PRO A 371 14.38 14.29 12.03
C PRO A 371 14.15 15.80 12.10
N VAL A 372 15.06 16.51 11.46
CA VAL A 372 14.90 17.83 10.85
C VAL A 372 13.50 17.91 10.19
N PRO A 373 12.68 18.88 10.60
CA PRO A 373 12.54 20.08 9.78
C PRO A 373 13.22 21.23 10.52
N ASP A 374 14.25 21.82 9.91
CA ASP A 374 14.97 22.99 10.47
C ASP A 374 14.04 24.21 10.54
N GLU A 375 12.92 24.17 9.82
CA GLU A 375 11.89 25.21 9.79
C GLU A 375 10.82 24.96 10.86
N ILE A 376 10.81 25.82 11.88
CA ILE A 376 9.80 25.86 12.96
C ILE A 376 8.36 25.88 12.40
N GLU A 377 8.16 26.56 11.27
CA GLU A 377 6.87 26.68 10.59
C GLU A 377 6.28 25.33 10.17
N ILE A 378 7.12 24.38 9.73
CA ILE A 378 6.66 23.04 9.31
C ILE A 378 6.23 22.22 10.51
N ARG A 379 6.95 22.34 11.64
CA ARG A 379 6.57 21.70 12.91
C ARG A 379 5.23 22.22 13.39
N ASP A 380 5.01 23.54 13.35
CA ASP A 380 3.74 24.15 13.75
C ASP A 380 2.57 23.63 12.89
N VAL A 381 2.70 23.59 11.56
CA VAL A 381 1.65 23.02 10.67
C VAL A 381 1.39 21.55 10.99
N THR A 382 2.46 20.78 11.25
CA THR A 382 2.34 19.35 11.57
C THR A 382 1.54 19.14 12.86
N SER A 383 1.87 19.87 13.93
CA SER A 383 1.12 19.83 15.20
C SER A 383 -0.33 20.32 15.05
N GLU A 384 -0.59 21.32 14.21
CA GLU A 384 -1.96 21.76 13.86
C GLU A 384 -2.75 20.66 13.12
N LEU A 385 -2.13 19.95 12.16
CA LEU A 385 -2.73 18.84 11.43
C LEU A 385 -3.08 17.66 12.34
N PHE A 386 -2.20 17.30 13.27
CA PHE A 386 -2.48 16.26 14.26
C PHE A 386 -3.58 16.65 15.25
N SER A 387 -3.60 17.91 15.69
CA SER A 387 -4.68 18.42 16.56
C SER A 387 -6.03 18.38 15.83
N ALA A 388 -6.07 18.84 14.58
CA ALA A 388 -7.23 18.76 13.70
C ALA A 388 -7.72 17.32 13.49
N GLY A 389 -6.79 16.39 13.22
CA GLY A 389 -7.10 14.98 13.00
C GLY A 389 -7.68 14.32 14.25
N LEU A 390 -7.12 14.60 15.44
CA LEU A 390 -7.62 14.09 16.70
C LEU A 390 -9.02 14.59 17.04
N GLU A 391 -9.33 15.85 16.74
CA GLU A 391 -10.67 16.38 16.97
C GLU A 391 -11.73 15.82 16.02
N ILE A 392 -11.35 15.56 14.77
CA ILE A 392 -12.21 14.86 13.82
C ILE A 392 -12.45 13.42 14.29
N LEU A 393 -11.39 12.72 14.71
CA LEU A 393 -11.46 11.33 15.19
C LEU A 393 -12.30 11.20 16.48
N SER A 394 -12.18 12.14 17.41
CA SER A 394 -12.92 12.14 18.69
C SER A 394 -14.39 12.58 18.56
N GLY A 395 -14.85 12.99 17.38
CA GLY A 395 -16.25 13.36 17.13
C GLY A 395 -16.73 14.63 17.85
N ASN A 396 -15.85 15.38 18.50
CA ASN A 396 -16.19 16.56 19.31
C ASN A 396 -16.83 17.71 18.48
N HIS A 397 -16.70 17.69 17.15
CA HIS A 397 -17.29 18.65 16.22
C HIS A 397 -18.77 18.38 15.89
N LEU A 398 -19.32 17.19 16.15
CA LEU A 398 -20.72 16.88 15.81
C LEU A 398 -21.75 17.42 16.82
N LYS A 399 -21.34 17.85 18.02
CA LYS A 399 -22.26 18.32 19.07
C LYS A 399 -22.94 19.67 18.77
N LYS A 400 -22.52 20.42 17.74
CA LYS A 400 -23.05 21.76 17.42
C LYS A 400 -23.86 21.86 16.12
N GLN A 401 -24.06 20.76 15.39
CA GLN A 401 -25.13 20.69 14.39
C GLN A 401 -26.41 20.23 15.09
N LYS A 402 -27.49 21.04 15.03
CA LYS A 402 -28.76 20.79 15.75
C LYS A 402 -29.23 19.34 15.59
N PRO A 403 -29.45 18.59 16.67
CA PRO A 403 -30.02 17.25 16.60
C PRO A 403 -31.55 17.35 16.54
N LEU A 404 -32.16 16.76 15.52
CA LEU A 404 -33.52 16.28 15.67
C LEU A 404 -33.43 14.93 16.41
N VAL A 405 -34.13 14.87 17.53
CA VAL A 405 -34.30 13.75 18.48
C VAL A 405 -33.20 13.61 19.53
N ARG A 406 -33.63 13.90 20.76
CA ARG A 406 -32.92 13.76 22.03
C ARG A 406 -32.82 12.29 22.45
N SER A 407 -31.78 12.05 23.24
CA SER A 407 -31.69 11.04 24.28
C SER A 407 -31.62 9.60 23.78
N LEU A 408 -30.41 9.06 23.73
CA LEU A 408 -30.03 7.88 24.50
C LEU A 408 -28.50 7.73 24.46
N ASP A 409 -27.91 7.61 25.64
CA ASP A 409 -26.69 6.91 26.04
C ASP A 409 -25.41 6.93 25.17
N LEU A 410 -24.29 6.95 25.90
CA LEU A 410 -22.88 6.78 25.50
C LEU A 410 -22.56 5.54 24.63
N HIS A 411 -23.58 4.79 24.18
CA HIS A 411 -23.51 3.47 23.58
C HIS A 411 -23.29 3.48 22.05
N PHE A 412 -23.40 4.64 21.38
CA PHE A 412 -23.30 4.75 19.91
C PHE A 412 -21.90 5.12 19.37
N ILE A 413 -20.89 5.27 20.25
CA ILE A 413 -19.47 5.50 19.84
C ILE A 413 -18.94 4.33 18.99
N LEU A 414 -19.66 3.21 18.97
CA LEU A 414 -19.27 1.91 18.40
C LEU A 414 -19.84 1.59 17.00
N GLU A 415 -20.82 2.33 16.45
CA GLU A 415 -21.27 2.03 15.08
C GLU A 415 -20.52 2.87 14.04
N ASN A 416 -19.37 2.30 13.69
CA ASN A 416 -18.88 2.20 12.31
C ASN A 416 -18.23 3.45 11.73
N ILE A 417 -16.94 3.54 12.03
CA ILE A 417 -15.89 4.06 11.18
C ILE A 417 -16.13 3.60 9.70
N PHE A 418 -16.86 4.39 8.90
CA PHE A 418 -17.32 4.03 7.54
C PHE A 418 -16.60 4.77 6.40
N VAL A 419 -16.61 4.15 5.22
CA VAL A 419 -15.84 4.50 4.01
C VAL A 419 -16.56 5.52 3.09
N ILE A 420 -15.76 6.36 2.45
CA ILE A 420 -16.08 7.65 1.80
C ILE A 420 -17.03 7.65 0.58
N THR A 421 -17.57 6.55 0.08
CA THR A 421 -18.28 6.57 -1.23
C THR A 421 -19.80 6.53 -1.21
N ALA A 422 -20.46 6.65 -0.06
CA ALA A 422 -21.92 6.83 -0.02
C ALA A 422 -22.38 7.69 1.15
N GLY A 423 -22.06 8.98 1.16
CA GLY A 423 -22.77 9.96 2.00
C GLY A 423 -22.73 9.78 3.53
N GLU A 424 -21.89 8.90 4.07
CA GLU A 424 -21.75 8.69 5.51
C GLU A 424 -20.52 9.41 6.04
N LYS A 425 -20.70 10.18 7.13
CA LYS A 425 -19.81 11.26 7.57
C LYS A 425 -18.58 10.77 8.39
N GLY A 426 -18.22 9.49 8.29
CA GLY A 426 -17.24 8.81 9.16
C GLY A 426 -15.81 8.74 8.62
N VAL A 427 -14.85 8.51 9.53
CA VAL A 427 -13.44 8.17 9.22
C VAL A 427 -13.33 6.65 9.05
N SER A 428 -12.43 6.12 8.20
CA SER A 428 -12.18 4.67 8.03
C SER A 428 -11.18 4.10 9.06
N GLY A 429 -11.24 2.80 9.35
CA GLY A 429 -10.49 2.17 10.46
C GLY A 429 -9.02 2.07 10.13
N ASP A 430 -8.73 1.71 8.88
CA ASP A 430 -7.39 1.77 8.32
C ASP A 430 -6.82 3.20 8.36
N ALA A 431 -7.66 4.19 8.09
CA ALA A 431 -7.28 5.60 8.15
C ALA A 431 -6.94 6.02 9.59
N ALA A 432 -7.72 5.59 10.57
CA ALA A 432 -7.46 5.86 11.99
C ALA A 432 -6.20 5.13 12.50
N VAL A 433 -6.00 3.86 12.15
CA VAL A 433 -4.79 3.10 12.49
C VAL A 433 -3.55 3.77 11.86
N LYS A 434 -3.63 4.17 10.59
CA LYS A 434 -2.55 4.92 9.92
C LYS A 434 -2.25 6.24 10.62
N PHE A 435 -3.29 6.96 11.08
CA PHE A 435 -3.12 8.21 11.83
C PHE A 435 -2.35 7.99 13.14
N VAL A 436 -2.65 6.93 13.88
CA VAL A 436 -1.94 6.57 15.12
C VAL A 436 -0.46 6.23 14.82
N LYS A 437 -0.20 5.42 13.78
CA LYS A 437 1.16 5.11 13.33
C LYS A 437 1.96 6.38 12.97
N LEU A 438 1.33 7.33 12.27
CA LEU A 438 1.95 8.62 11.96
C LEU A 438 2.20 9.47 13.21
N ALA A 439 1.28 9.52 14.16
CA ALA A 439 1.47 10.26 15.40
C ALA A 439 2.69 9.73 16.19
N PHE A 440 2.91 8.41 16.16
CA PHE A 440 4.11 7.78 16.72
C PHE A 440 5.39 8.22 15.98
N SER A 441 5.41 8.14 14.65
CA SER A 441 6.62 8.48 13.85
C SER A 441 7.01 9.97 13.93
N TYR A 442 6.05 10.85 14.23
CA TYR A 442 6.27 12.28 14.44
C TYR A 442 6.54 12.66 15.91
N GLU A 443 6.57 11.69 16.83
CA GLU A 443 6.74 11.90 18.28
C GLU A 443 5.63 12.79 18.91
N GLU A 444 4.43 12.82 18.33
CA GLU A 444 3.28 13.59 18.85
C GLU A 444 2.53 12.80 19.93
N TRP A 445 3.19 12.60 21.08
CA TRP A 445 2.76 11.66 22.13
C TRP A 445 1.34 11.87 22.65
N ASN A 446 0.93 13.12 22.86
CA ASN A 446 -0.43 13.43 23.31
C ASN A 446 -1.49 12.93 22.33
N VAL A 447 -1.23 13.14 21.04
CA VAL A 447 -2.12 12.74 19.96
C VAL A 447 -2.07 11.23 19.78
N PHE A 448 -0.88 10.64 19.83
CA PHE A 448 -0.69 9.19 19.78
C PHE A 448 -1.52 8.47 20.86
N TYR A 449 -1.38 8.83 22.14
CA TYR A 449 -2.10 8.17 23.21
C TYR A 449 -3.61 8.38 23.13
N SER A 450 -4.06 9.59 22.83
CA SER A 450 -5.48 9.90 22.72
C SER A 450 -6.11 9.16 21.53
N ALA A 451 -5.46 9.18 20.36
CA ALA A 451 -5.94 8.48 19.17
C ALA A 451 -5.87 6.96 19.35
N PHE A 452 -4.83 6.44 20.00
CA PHE A 452 -4.71 5.02 20.34
C PHE A 452 -5.88 4.57 21.22
N GLU A 453 -6.27 5.33 22.25
CA GLU A 453 -7.41 4.98 23.10
C GLU A 453 -8.71 4.85 22.29
N PHE A 454 -8.97 5.79 21.36
CA PHE A 454 -10.15 5.69 20.48
C PHE A 454 -10.09 4.46 19.57
N VAL A 455 -8.92 4.21 18.95
CA VAL A 455 -8.75 3.10 18.00
C VAL A 455 -8.74 1.75 18.71
N ASP A 456 -8.11 1.62 19.87
CA ASP A 456 -8.07 0.37 20.65
C ASP A 456 -9.48 0.01 21.12
N ASN A 457 -10.25 0.96 21.66
CA ASN A 457 -11.66 0.72 22.01
C ASN A 457 -12.49 0.25 20.80
N PHE A 458 -12.23 0.79 19.61
CA PHE A 458 -12.86 0.33 18.38
C PHE A 458 -12.43 -1.10 18.02
N LEU A 459 -11.12 -1.39 18.02
CA LEU A 459 -10.59 -2.71 17.66
C LEU A 459 -11.06 -3.79 18.64
N GLN A 460 -11.10 -3.52 19.95
CA GLN A 460 -11.60 -4.45 20.97
C GLN A 460 -13.09 -4.75 20.83
N ALA A 461 -13.87 -3.83 20.24
CA ALA A 461 -15.28 -4.05 19.97
C ALA A 461 -15.56 -4.83 18.67
N GLN A 462 -14.54 -5.00 17.82
CA GLN A 462 -14.66 -5.68 16.53
C GLN A 462 -14.04 -7.09 16.63
N ASP A 463 -14.88 -8.13 16.69
CA ASP A 463 -14.45 -9.54 16.61
C ASP A 463 -14.05 -9.97 15.17
N ASP A 464 -13.47 -9.07 14.38
CA ASP A 464 -13.10 -9.34 12.98
C ASP A 464 -11.61 -9.73 12.88
N PRO A 465 -11.27 -10.91 12.29
CA PRO A 465 -9.88 -11.33 12.11
C PRO A 465 -9.03 -10.36 11.27
N THR A 466 -9.63 -9.50 10.46
CA THR A 466 -8.91 -8.49 9.64
C THR A 466 -8.17 -7.46 10.50
N TRP A 467 -8.67 -7.17 11.70
CA TRP A 467 -8.10 -6.18 12.62
C TRP A 467 -6.97 -6.71 13.50
N LYS A 468 -6.78 -8.03 13.58
CA LYS A 468 -5.73 -8.65 14.41
C LYS A 468 -4.33 -8.15 14.09
N LYS A 469 -4.08 -7.84 12.80
CA LYS A 469 -2.82 -7.23 12.36
C LYS A 469 -2.62 -5.86 13.00
N ALA A 470 -3.60 -4.97 12.85
CA ALA A 470 -3.55 -3.62 13.38
C ALA A 470 -3.45 -3.62 14.91
N GLU A 471 -4.18 -4.50 15.57
CA GLU A 471 -4.12 -4.66 17.03
C GLU A 471 -2.72 -5.08 17.50
N ALA A 472 -2.11 -6.07 16.85
CA ALA A 472 -0.74 -6.48 17.14
C ALA A 472 0.25 -5.32 16.95
N GLU A 473 0.15 -4.61 15.83
CA GLU A 473 1.03 -3.49 15.52
C GLU A 473 0.92 -2.34 16.53
N LEU A 474 -0.30 -1.94 16.91
CA LEU A 474 -0.51 -0.86 17.88
C LEU A 474 -0.06 -1.26 19.29
N LYS A 475 -0.22 -2.53 19.69
CA LYS A 475 0.36 -3.08 20.92
C LYS A 475 1.89 -2.98 20.92
N LEU A 476 2.53 -3.35 19.81
CA LEU A 476 3.99 -3.22 19.66
C LEU A 476 4.45 -1.77 19.80
N LEU A 477 3.80 -0.82 19.14
CA LEU A 477 4.15 0.60 19.25
C LEU A 477 4.03 1.13 20.68
N THR A 478 3.00 0.70 21.41
CA THR A 478 2.79 1.10 22.82
C THR A 478 3.89 0.57 23.73
N LEU A 479 4.37 -0.66 23.50
CA LEU A 479 5.48 -1.26 24.24
C LEU A 479 6.84 -0.64 23.85
N MET A 480 7.02 -0.25 22.59
CA MET A 480 8.25 0.38 22.11
C MET A 480 8.43 1.81 22.63
N GLN A 481 7.34 2.58 22.79
CA GLN A 481 7.40 3.99 23.20
C GLN A 481 8.29 4.24 24.43
N PRO A 482 8.09 3.58 25.59
CA PRO A 482 8.87 3.86 26.81
C PRO A 482 10.35 3.44 26.67
N ILE A 483 10.64 2.45 25.83
CA ILE A 483 11.99 1.92 25.60
C ILE A 483 12.80 2.86 24.71
N VAL A 484 12.19 3.40 23.67
CA VAL A 484 12.84 4.31 22.72
C VAL A 484 12.96 5.72 23.31
N PHE A 485 11.94 6.20 24.04
CA PHE A 485 11.87 7.58 24.56
C PHE A 485 11.68 7.64 26.08
N PRO A 486 12.68 7.23 26.88
CA PRO A 486 12.58 7.28 28.33
C PRO A 486 12.48 8.74 28.83
N GLY A 487 11.42 9.05 29.58
CA GLY A 487 11.31 10.28 30.37
C GLY A 487 10.67 11.51 29.72
N LYS A 488 10.02 11.41 28.55
CA LYS A 488 9.40 12.59 27.89
C LYS A 488 7.92 12.85 28.22
N PHE A 489 7.18 11.91 28.84
CA PHE A 489 5.77 12.11 29.16
C PHE A 489 5.35 11.32 30.40
N GLU A 490 4.99 12.03 31.48
CA GLU A 490 4.16 11.45 32.54
C GLU A 490 2.73 11.35 32.01
N ARG A 491 2.12 10.17 32.16
CA ARG A 491 0.73 9.85 31.82
C ARG A 491 -0.23 10.65 32.73
N SER A 492 -0.28 11.96 32.56
CA SER A 492 -1.07 12.89 33.38
C SER A 492 -2.40 13.18 32.70
N PHE A 493 -3.32 12.21 32.81
CA PHE A 493 -4.74 12.48 32.64
C PHE A 493 -5.35 12.87 33.99
N SER A 494 -5.78 14.12 34.11
CA SER A 494 -6.88 14.51 34.98
C SER A 494 -7.77 15.49 34.23
N VAL A 495 -8.92 15.00 33.77
CA VAL A 495 -10.09 15.85 33.56
C VAL A 495 -10.58 16.21 34.96
N SER A 496 -10.12 17.34 35.50
CA SER A 496 -10.71 17.94 36.69
C SER A 496 -11.85 18.85 36.24
N ASP A 497 -13.06 18.36 36.44
CA ASP A 497 -14.29 19.16 36.42
C ASP A 497 -14.30 20.13 37.63
N ASP A 498 -14.93 21.27 37.41
CA ASP A 498 -15.05 22.51 38.19
C ASP A 498 -14.76 22.59 39.71
N GLY A 499 -14.10 23.69 40.11
CA GLY A 499 -14.74 24.79 40.87
C GLY A 499 -15.15 24.65 42.36
N ASN A 500 -14.44 25.41 43.20
CA ASN A 500 -14.87 26.13 44.42
C ASN A 500 -14.83 25.50 45.86
N SER A 501 -13.93 26.13 46.65
CA SER A 501 -14.10 26.70 48.00
C SER A 501 -14.01 25.87 49.30
N LYS A 502 -12.99 26.25 50.09
CA LYS A 502 -12.89 26.50 51.56
C LYS A 502 -12.98 25.36 52.60
N GLU A 503 -11.89 25.30 53.37
CA GLU A 503 -11.73 25.09 54.82
C GLU A 503 -12.60 24.08 55.59
N GLY A 504 -11.91 23.15 56.27
CA GLY A 504 -12.20 22.86 57.68
C GLY A 504 -12.56 21.42 58.02
N SER A 505 -11.69 20.80 58.83
CA SER A 505 -11.91 19.69 59.77
C SER A 505 -11.92 18.23 59.25
N ALA A 506 -11.08 17.43 59.90
CA ALA A 506 -11.25 15.99 60.13
C ALA A 506 -11.68 15.81 61.62
N PRO A 507 -12.09 14.62 62.14
CA PRO A 507 -11.95 13.28 61.55
C PRO A 507 -13.09 12.25 61.82
N GLN A 508 -12.88 11.05 61.27
CA GLN A 508 -13.40 9.70 61.65
C GLN A 508 -14.76 9.19 61.12
N GLY A 509 -14.72 7.98 60.56
CA GLY A 509 -15.86 7.10 60.32
C GLY A 509 -15.67 6.18 59.11
N SER A 510 -15.18 4.96 59.34
CA SER A 510 -14.97 3.92 58.32
C SER A 510 -16.28 3.35 57.78
N GLU A 511 -16.40 3.16 56.45
CA GLU A 511 -16.82 1.87 55.85
C GLU A 511 -16.69 1.86 54.30
N LYS A 512 -15.76 1.02 53.84
CA LYS A 512 -15.70 0.22 52.60
C LYS A 512 -16.40 0.77 51.33
N THR A 513 -15.59 1.27 50.41
CA THR A 513 -15.80 1.08 48.96
C THR A 513 -14.45 0.78 48.32
N GLN A 514 -14.35 -0.33 47.60
CA GLN A 514 -13.13 -0.80 46.94
C GLN A 514 -12.68 0.22 45.89
N THR A 515 -11.69 1.04 46.25
CA THR A 515 -10.93 1.85 45.31
C THR A 515 -9.93 0.96 44.59
N ILE A 516 -10.08 0.85 43.28
CA ILE A 516 -9.03 0.36 42.38
C ILE A 516 -7.82 1.28 42.59
N ARG A 517 -6.78 0.73 43.20
CA ARG A 517 -5.53 1.41 43.47
C ARG A 517 -4.89 1.78 42.12
N LYS A 518 -4.77 3.08 41.84
CA LYS A 518 -3.82 3.59 40.83
C LYS A 518 -2.43 3.11 41.26
N GLU A 519 -1.92 2.06 40.64
CA GLU A 519 -0.50 1.76 40.72
C GLU A 519 0.25 2.82 39.91
N SER A 520 0.91 3.72 40.63
CA SER A 520 2.01 4.49 40.07
C SER A 520 3.07 3.49 39.62
N VAL A 521 3.15 3.23 38.31
CA VAL A 521 4.22 2.44 37.71
C VAL A 521 5.53 3.17 37.99
N LYS A 522 6.25 2.74 39.01
CA LYS A 522 7.69 3.01 39.11
C LYS A 522 8.34 2.48 37.83
N PRO A 523 9.39 3.12 37.30
CA PRO A 523 10.09 2.57 36.14
C PRO A 523 10.52 1.14 36.49
N GLY A 524 10.00 0.18 35.73
CA GLY A 524 10.34 -1.23 35.87
C GLY A 524 11.83 -1.44 35.60
N ASP A 525 12.33 -2.62 35.95
CA ASP A 525 13.65 -3.06 35.51
C ASP A 525 13.70 -2.96 33.96
N PRO A 526 14.61 -2.16 33.37
CA PRO A 526 14.66 -1.96 31.91
C PRO A 526 14.83 -3.26 31.12
N VAL A 527 15.39 -4.30 31.74
CA VAL A 527 15.52 -5.64 31.13
C VAL A 527 14.16 -6.36 31.04
N HIS A 528 13.28 -6.11 32.01
CA HIS A 528 11.93 -6.68 32.03
C HIS A 528 11.08 -6.14 30.88
N ASP A 529 11.12 -4.82 30.63
CA ASP A 529 10.37 -4.19 29.54
C ASP A 529 10.87 -4.65 28.16
N LEU A 530 12.19 -4.81 27.99
CA LEU A 530 12.80 -5.39 26.79
C LEU A 530 12.36 -6.84 26.57
N LYS A 531 12.30 -7.64 27.64
CA LYS A 531 11.84 -9.03 27.57
C LYS A 531 10.36 -9.12 27.20
N ILE A 532 9.51 -8.25 27.74
CA ILE A 532 8.09 -8.18 27.36
C ILE A 532 7.96 -7.83 25.88
N LEU A 533 8.69 -6.83 25.39
CA LEU A 533 8.67 -6.47 23.97
C LEU A 533 9.13 -7.66 23.09
N ALA A 534 10.27 -8.27 23.40
CA ALA A 534 10.81 -9.39 22.62
C ALA A 534 9.86 -10.59 22.58
N THR A 535 9.31 -11.00 23.73
CA THR A 535 8.37 -12.13 23.82
C THR A 535 7.03 -11.84 23.14
N THR A 536 6.53 -10.60 23.22
CA THR A 536 5.29 -10.19 22.52
C THR A 536 5.48 -10.28 21.00
N VAL A 537 6.58 -9.75 20.47
CA VAL A 537 6.87 -9.79 19.03
C VAL A 537 7.05 -11.23 18.55
N TYR A 538 7.78 -12.05 19.32
CA TYR A 538 7.94 -13.47 19.04
C TYR A 538 6.60 -14.19 19.00
N SER A 539 5.68 -13.88 19.91
CA SER A 539 4.33 -14.44 19.90
C SER A 539 3.57 -14.03 18.63
N CYS A 540 3.58 -12.74 18.25
CA CYS A 540 2.93 -12.27 17.03
C CYS A 540 3.45 -12.97 15.76
N VAL A 541 4.75 -13.29 15.71
CA VAL A 541 5.35 -13.99 14.58
C VAL A 541 5.13 -15.51 14.64
N SER A 542 5.06 -16.10 15.84
CA SER A 542 5.02 -17.56 16.03
C SER A 542 3.61 -18.16 16.18
N THR A 543 2.62 -17.41 16.69
CA THR A 543 1.25 -17.89 16.92
C THR A 543 0.25 -17.45 15.84
N SER A 544 0.73 -16.86 14.74
CA SER A 544 -0.15 -16.45 13.65
C SER A 544 -0.64 -17.69 12.87
N GLU A 545 -1.70 -18.34 13.37
CA GLU A 545 -2.37 -19.46 12.68
C GLU A 545 -2.94 -19.07 11.30
N GLN A 546 -2.93 -17.78 10.96
CA GLN A 546 -3.50 -17.20 9.74
C GLN A 546 -2.47 -16.47 8.84
N ASN A 547 -1.16 -16.64 9.03
CA ASN A 547 -0.11 -15.87 8.31
C ASN A 547 -0.26 -14.33 8.41
N VAL A 548 -0.85 -13.84 9.51
CA VAL A 548 -1.06 -12.41 9.76
C VAL A 548 0.14 -11.89 10.55
N HIS A 549 1.19 -11.49 9.83
CA HIS A 549 2.37 -10.88 10.42
C HIS A 549 2.23 -9.35 10.49
N PRO A 550 2.81 -8.70 11.52
CA PRO A 550 3.00 -7.25 11.52
C PRO A 550 3.78 -6.79 10.29
N ASP A 551 3.58 -5.54 9.88
CA ASP A 551 4.34 -4.92 8.79
C ASP A 551 5.85 -5.11 9.00
N LYS A 552 6.57 -5.46 7.92
CA LYS A 552 8.02 -5.72 7.96
C LYS A 552 8.80 -4.53 8.53
N GLU A 553 8.37 -3.31 8.24
CA GLU A 553 8.98 -2.08 8.78
C GLU A 553 8.89 -2.02 10.31
N ILE A 554 7.73 -2.36 10.89
CA ILE A 554 7.55 -2.41 12.34
C ILE A 554 8.44 -3.50 12.94
N LEU A 555 8.53 -4.67 12.30
CA LEU A 555 9.40 -5.76 12.77
C LEU A 555 10.88 -5.36 12.73
N ILE A 556 11.32 -4.73 11.64
CA ILE A 556 12.70 -4.22 11.51
C ILE A 556 12.99 -3.20 12.62
N ASP A 557 12.06 -2.27 12.85
CA ASP A 557 12.19 -1.23 13.86
C ASP A 557 12.23 -1.76 15.29
N VAL A 558 11.37 -2.73 15.62
CA VAL A 558 11.40 -3.46 16.90
C VAL A 558 12.76 -4.13 17.10
N VAL A 559 13.24 -4.89 16.10
CA VAL A 559 14.51 -5.62 16.21
C VAL A 559 15.69 -4.65 16.31
N MET A 560 15.68 -3.55 15.56
CA MET A 560 16.65 -2.47 15.70
C MET A 560 16.62 -1.87 17.11
N CYS A 561 15.44 -1.56 17.65
CA CYS A 561 15.28 -1.03 19.00
C CYS A 561 15.87 -1.99 20.06
N LEU A 562 15.50 -3.28 20.00
CA LEU A 562 16.03 -4.31 20.89
C LEU A 562 17.56 -4.41 20.77
N TRP A 563 18.10 -4.43 19.54
CA TRP A 563 19.55 -4.50 19.31
C TRP A 563 20.28 -3.31 19.92
N GLN A 564 19.82 -2.08 19.65
CA GLN A 564 20.46 -0.87 20.16
C GLN A 564 20.53 -0.84 21.69
N LYS A 565 19.55 -1.43 22.38
CA LYS A 565 19.52 -1.50 23.85
C LYS A 565 20.33 -2.66 24.42
N CYS A 566 20.43 -3.78 23.69
CA CYS A 566 21.15 -4.97 24.16
C CYS A 566 22.63 -4.99 23.74
N LYS A 567 23.03 -4.24 22.69
CA LYS A 567 24.34 -4.35 22.04
C LYS A 567 25.51 -4.16 23.00
N THR A 568 25.46 -3.17 23.89
CA THR A 568 26.56 -2.87 24.82
C THR A 568 26.80 -4.00 25.82
N GLU A 569 25.73 -4.60 26.35
CA GLU A 569 25.82 -5.72 27.29
C GLU A 569 26.24 -7.01 26.58
N LEU A 570 25.69 -7.28 25.39
CA LEU A 570 26.04 -8.45 24.57
C LEU A 570 27.50 -8.41 24.08
N GLN A 571 28.03 -7.24 23.77
CA GLN A 571 29.45 -7.07 23.42
C GLN A 571 30.37 -7.35 24.61
N GLN A 572 29.97 -7.00 25.83
CA GLN A 572 30.75 -7.34 27.03
C GLN A 572 30.79 -8.85 27.28
N ILE A 573 29.67 -9.55 27.06
CA ILE A 573 29.61 -11.02 27.13
C ILE A 573 30.51 -11.62 26.05
N HIS A 574 30.42 -11.16 24.80
CA HIS A 574 31.27 -11.65 23.72
C HIS A 574 32.77 -11.43 23.98
N MET A 575 33.16 -10.29 24.54
CA MET A 575 34.55 -9.97 24.87
C MET A 575 35.15 -10.79 26.03
N SER A 576 34.32 -11.52 26.79
CA SER A 576 34.80 -12.35 27.90
C SER A 576 35.45 -13.67 27.47
N GLY A 577 35.36 -14.04 26.18
CA GLY A 577 36.07 -15.19 25.60
C GLY A 577 35.79 -16.49 26.36
N ASN A 578 36.84 -17.19 26.79
CA ASN A 578 36.73 -18.47 27.51
C ASN A 578 36.11 -18.37 28.91
N ASP A 579 35.95 -17.16 29.48
CA ASP A 579 35.30 -16.93 30.78
C ASP A 579 33.80 -16.57 30.63
N CYS A 580 33.22 -16.80 29.44
CA CYS A 580 31.85 -16.43 29.10
C CYS A 580 30.80 -17.03 30.05
N LEU A 581 30.93 -18.31 30.38
CA LEU A 581 30.02 -18.98 31.33
C LEU A 581 30.10 -18.36 32.73
N GLU A 582 31.32 -18.10 33.25
CA GLU A 582 31.48 -17.46 34.56
C GLU A 582 30.91 -16.04 34.57
N TYR A 583 31.10 -15.28 33.48
CA TYR A 583 30.54 -13.93 33.34
C TYR A 583 29.01 -13.93 33.34
N ILE A 584 28.39 -14.85 32.58
CA ILE A 584 26.92 -15.00 32.49
C ILE A 584 26.33 -15.36 33.85
N HIS A 585 26.94 -16.31 34.57
CA HIS A 585 26.47 -16.73 35.88
C HIS A 585 26.64 -15.64 36.94
N LYS A 586 27.77 -14.93 36.93
CA LYS A 586 28.10 -13.88 37.90
C LYS A 586 27.23 -12.64 37.75
N HIS A 587 26.86 -12.26 36.53
CA HIS A 587 26.08 -11.05 36.25
C HIS A 587 24.61 -11.33 35.92
N GLN A 588 24.14 -12.58 36.07
CA GLN A 588 22.78 -13.00 35.71
C GLN A 588 22.40 -12.62 34.25
N ALA A 589 23.37 -12.68 33.33
CA ALA A 589 23.21 -12.19 31.96
C ALA A 589 22.40 -13.12 31.03
N TYR A 590 21.84 -14.21 31.57
CA TYR A 590 20.99 -15.16 30.84
C TYR A 590 19.78 -14.49 30.17
N GLN A 591 19.30 -13.38 30.74
CA GLN A 591 18.17 -12.63 30.19
C GLN A 591 18.53 -11.95 28.86
N TRP A 592 19.75 -11.44 28.73
CA TRP A 592 20.24 -10.80 27.50
C TRP A 592 20.45 -11.81 26.37
N VAL A 593 21.03 -12.96 26.70
CA VAL A 593 21.21 -14.07 25.73
C VAL A 593 19.85 -14.60 25.26
N HIS A 594 18.86 -14.69 26.16
CA HIS A 594 17.50 -15.08 25.80
C HIS A 594 16.81 -14.07 24.87
N ILE A 595 16.96 -12.77 25.12
CA ILE A 595 16.45 -11.72 24.22
C ILE A 595 17.15 -11.81 22.85
N LEU A 596 18.47 -12.01 22.82
CA LEU A 596 19.23 -12.18 21.58
C LEU A 596 18.76 -13.39 20.76
N TRP A 597 18.51 -14.51 21.42
CA TRP A 597 17.95 -15.71 20.78
C TRP A 597 16.55 -15.43 20.20
N ILE A 598 15.67 -14.76 20.95
CA ILE A 598 14.35 -14.35 20.46
C ILE A 598 14.47 -13.45 19.22
N MET A 599 15.38 -12.47 19.23
CA MET A 599 15.60 -11.58 18.09
C MET A 599 16.01 -12.36 16.83
N ASN A 600 16.93 -13.31 16.97
CA ASN A 600 17.36 -14.17 15.86
C ASN A 600 16.20 -15.00 15.30
N GLU A 601 15.37 -15.59 16.17
CA GLU A 601 14.18 -16.33 15.74
C GLU A 601 13.17 -15.44 15.01
N ILE A 602 12.96 -14.20 15.48
CA ILE A 602 12.09 -13.24 14.80
C ILE A 602 12.63 -12.98 13.39
N ILE A 603 13.93 -12.72 13.24
CA ILE A 603 14.57 -12.44 11.94
C ILE A 603 14.35 -13.60 10.96
N VAL A 604 14.57 -14.83 11.40
CA VAL A 604 14.44 -16.05 10.58
C VAL A 604 12.98 -16.29 10.20
N LYS A 605 12.06 -16.28 11.17
CA LYS A 605 10.64 -16.58 10.93
C LYS A 605 9.93 -15.50 10.11
N SER A 606 10.36 -14.24 10.22
CA SER A 606 9.73 -13.14 9.47
C SER A 606 10.31 -12.90 8.08
N ASN A 607 11.34 -13.66 7.69
CA ASN A 607 12.03 -13.53 6.40
C ASN A 607 12.43 -12.06 6.11
N ILE A 608 13.09 -11.44 7.09
CA ILE A 608 13.66 -10.09 7.01
C ILE A 608 15.19 -10.09 7.01
N ALA A 609 15.85 -11.25 7.06
CA ALA A 609 17.30 -11.35 7.19
C ALA A 609 18.09 -10.53 6.15
N ASP A 610 17.60 -10.49 4.90
CA ASP A 610 18.28 -9.82 3.78
C ASP A 610 18.06 -8.30 3.75
N THR A 611 17.22 -7.73 4.62
CA THR A 611 16.85 -6.31 4.52
C THR A 611 17.82 -5.36 5.22
N ASN A 612 18.59 -5.83 6.20
CA ASN A 612 19.52 -4.99 6.96
C ASN A 612 20.76 -5.78 7.42
N VAL A 613 21.95 -5.23 7.14
CA VAL A 613 23.25 -5.81 7.54
C VAL A 613 23.35 -6.07 9.05
N MET A 614 22.66 -5.27 9.86
CA MET A 614 22.58 -5.44 11.32
C MET A 614 22.02 -6.83 11.71
N PHE A 615 21.17 -7.44 10.91
CA PHE A 615 20.62 -8.77 11.21
C PHE A 615 21.67 -9.89 11.10
N ALA A 616 22.63 -9.73 10.18
CA ALA A 616 23.80 -10.60 10.15
C ALA A 616 24.68 -10.41 11.39
N GLU A 617 24.85 -9.16 11.87
CA GLU A 617 25.57 -8.87 13.12
C GLU A 617 24.92 -9.57 14.33
N ILE A 618 23.60 -9.52 14.45
CA ILE A 618 22.83 -10.21 15.51
C ILE A 618 23.06 -11.73 15.47
N THR A 619 22.98 -12.32 14.27
CA THR A 619 23.16 -13.76 14.08
C THR A 619 24.58 -14.20 14.43
N LEU A 620 25.59 -13.45 13.99
CA LEU A 620 26.99 -13.70 14.28
C LEU A 620 27.30 -13.54 15.79
N CYS A 621 26.72 -12.53 16.44
CA CYS A 621 26.89 -12.32 17.88
C CYS A 621 26.32 -13.51 18.69
N LEU A 622 25.16 -14.02 18.29
CA LEU A 622 24.57 -15.21 18.93
C LEU A 622 25.46 -16.45 18.73
N ALA A 623 25.96 -16.67 17.50
CA ALA A 623 26.85 -17.79 17.20
C ALA A 623 28.13 -17.74 18.05
N ALA A 624 28.78 -16.58 18.11
CA ALA A 624 30.02 -16.41 18.87
C ALA A 624 29.84 -16.61 20.39
N ILE A 625 28.71 -16.16 20.96
CA ILE A 625 28.40 -16.41 22.39
C ILE A 625 28.18 -17.91 22.62
N LEU A 626 27.50 -18.62 21.73
CA LEU A 626 27.26 -20.06 21.85
C LEU A 626 28.56 -20.87 21.68
N GLU A 627 29.46 -20.46 20.78
CA GLU A 627 30.80 -21.06 20.63
C GLU A 627 31.63 -20.87 21.90
N ASN A 628 31.72 -19.63 22.42
CA ASN A 628 32.43 -19.36 23.67
C ASN A 628 31.88 -20.16 24.86
N VAL A 629 30.56 -20.36 24.94
CA VAL A 629 29.93 -21.19 25.97
C VAL A 629 30.21 -22.69 25.78
N ALA A 630 30.41 -23.16 24.54
CA ALA A 630 30.77 -24.54 24.27
C ALA A 630 32.26 -24.84 24.55
N ASP A 631 33.12 -23.82 24.43
CA ASP A 631 34.56 -23.90 24.68
C ASP A 631 34.96 -23.64 26.15
N SER A 632 34.09 -23.02 26.95
CA SER A 632 34.17 -22.91 28.42
C SER A 632 33.81 -24.22 29.12
#